data_AF-A0A6S6STQ7-F1
#
_entry.id   AF-A0A6S6STQ7-F1
#
_cell.length_a   1.000
_cell.length_b   1.000
_cell.length_c   1.000
_cell.angle_alpha   90.00
_cell.angle_beta   90.00
_cell.angle_gamma   90.00
#
_symmetry.space_group_name_H-M   'P 1'
#
loop_
_entity.id
_entity.type
_entity.pdbx_description
1 polymer ?
#
loop_
_entity_poly.entity_id
_entity_poly.type
_entity_poly.pdbx_seq_one_letter_code
_entity_poly.pdbx_strand_id
1 'polypeptide(L)'
;MNKTYLSLALMTLPLLFSACGGSSSSSSDSKNDGKGSIDFKEYFPIKDMSKLFITTQRDGDDIQRSSYSEVINVNGNAISTTVNTKLIEKVVFTDTNITTTDTEDDETTVNSIFRNIDLGDTLFTQKQESTESNDLGTINTSLNYTCILKSKEEKFEKGDNLYSGDLLKIECVAQGNVIYDIKQTILDAGAATDLNGTHTIYDTSYIYLKKELGLVAFINDDCITNAKLPFLINDNAKTTACIKQKYDYEFYIP
;
A
#
# COMPACT_ATOMS: atom_id res chain seq x y z
N MET A 1 -24.59 -7.50 26.37
CA MET A 1 -24.46 -6.12 25.83
C MET A 1 -23.18 -6.07 25.04
N ASN A 2 -23.32 -5.67 23.78
CA ASN A 2 -22.45 -5.97 22.65
C ASN A 2 -21.00 -5.50 22.83
N LYS A 3 -20.08 -6.47 22.81
CA LYS A 3 -18.67 -6.25 22.52
C LYS A 3 -18.49 -6.40 21.01
N THR A 4 -18.73 -5.31 20.29
CA THR A 4 -18.52 -5.23 18.85
C THR A 4 -17.70 -3.97 18.62
N TYR A 5 -16.75 -4.03 17.68
CA TYR A 5 -15.90 -2.93 17.20
C TYR A 5 -14.65 -2.61 18.02
N LEU A 6 -13.65 -3.50 17.98
CA LEU A 6 -12.23 -3.09 17.91
C LEU A 6 -11.24 -4.24 17.58
N SER A 7 -11.74 -5.36 17.06
CA SER A 7 -10.95 -6.55 16.76
C SER A 7 -11.39 -7.07 15.41
N LEU A 8 -10.44 -7.34 14.52
CA LEU A 8 -10.59 -7.73 13.10
C LEU A 8 -10.71 -6.58 12.09
N ALA A 9 -9.76 -5.64 12.11
CA ALA A 9 -9.23 -5.07 10.87
C ALA A 9 -7.92 -5.79 10.52
N LEU A 10 -7.96 -7.13 10.48
CA LEU A 10 -6.91 -7.96 9.88
C LEU A 10 -6.93 -7.66 8.38
N MET A 11 -6.26 -6.59 7.99
CA MET A 11 -5.04 -6.68 7.18
C MET A 11 -5.13 -7.73 6.05
N THR A 12 -6.17 -7.62 5.23
CA THR A 12 -6.07 -7.98 3.82
C THR A 12 -5.21 -6.90 3.20
N LEU A 13 -4.04 -7.28 2.67
CA LEU A 13 -3.47 -6.58 1.53
C LEU A 13 -4.44 -6.84 0.36
N PRO A 14 -5.24 -5.87 -0.10
CA PRO A 14 -5.36 -5.71 -1.53
C PRO A 14 -3.97 -5.27 -1.99
N LEU A 15 -3.35 -6.06 -2.84
CA LEU A 15 -2.22 -5.58 -3.60
C LEU A 15 -2.66 -4.36 -4.38
N LEU A 16 -2.27 -3.19 -3.87
CA LEU A 16 -2.41 -1.88 -4.47
C LEU A 16 -3.88 -1.44 -4.70
N PHE A 17 -4.17 -0.17 -4.36
CA PHE A 17 -5.34 0.57 -4.84
C PHE A 17 -6.70 0.37 -4.14
N SER A 18 -6.74 0.50 -2.81
CA SER A 18 -7.98 0.89 -2.11
C SER A 18 -8.01 2.41 -1.87
N ALA A 19 -8.76 3.16 -2.69
CA ALA A 19 -9.54 4.34 -2.28
C ALA A 19 -10.27 5.02 -3.46
N CYS A 20 -11.40 5.64 -3.14
CA CYS A 20 -12.41 6.19 -4.03
C CYS A 20 -11.93 7.20 -5.09
N GLY A 21 -12.68 7.26 -6.20
CA GLY A 21 -12.55 8.26 -7.26
C GLY A 21 -12.69 9.69 -6.74
N GLY A 22 -11.70 10.52 -7.06
CA GLY A 22 -11.69 11.95 -6.78
C GLY A 22 -10.70 12.67 -7.69
N SER A 23 -11.21 13.60 -8.48
CA SER A 23 -10.50 14.29 -9.55
C SER A 23 -9.28 15.10 -9.09
N SER A 24 -8.28 15.10 -9.98
CA SER A 24 -7.04 15.90 -10.02
C SER A 24 -7.00 17.23 -9.25
N SER A 25 -5.95 17.43 -8.46
CA SER A 25 -5.24 18.72 -8.43
C SER A 25 -3.77 18.52 -8.08
N SER A 26 -2.91 19.18 -8.85
CA SER A 26 -1.47 18.95 -8.96
C SER A 26 -0.65 19.63 -7.86
N SER A 27 0.40 18.96 -7.40
CA SER A 27 1.62 19.60 -6.89
C SER A 27 2.85 18.97 -7.55
N SER A 28 3.92 19.74 -7.63
CA SER A 28 5.08 19.54 -8.52
C SER A 28 6.10 18.56 -7.95
N ASP A 29 5.96 17.29 -8.31
CA ASP A 29 7.02 16.27 -8.33
C ASP A 29 7.11 15.73 -9.76
N SER A 30 8.26 15.18 -10.19
CA SER A 30 8.55 14.75 -11.57
C SER A 30 7.37 13.99 -12.21
N LYS A 31 6.58 14.72 -13.01
CA LYS A 31 5.42 14.16 -13.70
C LYS A 31 5.93 13.31 -14.86
N ASN A 32 5.68 12.01 -14.76
CA ASN A 32 5.86 11.07 -15.87
C ASN A 32 5.14 11.59 -17.11
N ASP A 33 5.84 11.68 -18.24
CA ASP A 33 5.32 12.18 -19.53
C ASP A 33 5.07 11.06 -20.56
N GLY A 34 5.26 9.81 -20.16
CA GLY A 34 5.08 8.61 -20.96
C GLY A 34 6.18 8.34 -21.99
N LYS A 35 7.35 8.98 -21.87
CA LYS A 35 8.49 8.78 -22.77
C LYS A 35 9.70 8.11 -22.11
N GLY A 36 9.49 7.48 -20.96
CA GLY A 36 10.58 6.87 -20.21
C GLY A 36 11.29 5.72 -20.92
N SER A 37 12.48 5.38 -20.45
CA SER A 37 13.34 4.34 -21.02
C SER A 37 12.96 2.91 -20.60
N ILE A 38 12.10 2.77 -19.59
CA ILE A 38 11.69 1.48 -19.03
C ILE A 38 10.27 1.18 -19.48
N ASP A 39 10.08 0.12 -20.26
CA ASP A 39 8.74 -0.40 -20.54
C ASP A 39 8.24 -1.18 -19.32
N PHE A 40 7.37 -0.56 -18.54
CA PHE A 40 6.84 -1.13 -17.30
C PHE A 40 6.03 -2.41 -17.54
N LYS A 41 5.51 -2.62 -18.75
CA LYS A 41 4.86 -3.89 -19.14
C LYS A 41 5.81 -5.09 -18.99
N GLU A 42 7.10 -4.90 -19.20
CA GLU A 42 8.09 -5.99 -19.07
C GLU A 42 8.18 -6.54 -17.64
N TYR A 43 7.66 -5.82 -16.65
CA TYR A 43 7.66 -6.22 -15.24
C TYR A 43 6.31 -6.78 -14.79
N PHE A 44 5.50 -7.28 -15.73
CA PHE A 44 4.29 -8.06 -15.48
C PHE A 44 4.46 -9.52 -15.96
N PRO A 45 3.63 -10.46 -15.49
CA PRO A 45 3.62 -11.83 -15.99
C PRO A 45 3.42 -11.92 -17.52
N ILE A 46 4.26 -12.69 -18.20
CA ILE A 46 4.17 -12.88 -19.67
C ILE A 46 3.45 -14.16 -20.11
N LYS A 47 3.08 -15.03 -19.16
CA LYS A 47 2.38 -16.29 -19.40
C LYS A 47 1.47 -16.62 -18.22
N ASP A 48 0.48 -17.47 -18.46
CA ASP A 48 -0.37 -18.03 -17.42
C ASP A 48 0.47 -18.70 -16.32
N MET A 49 0.15 -18.42 -15.08
CA MET A 49 0.86 -18.98 -13.94
C MET A 49 0.02 -18.95 -12.66
N SER A 50 0.48 -19.69 -11.66
CA SER A 50 -0.01 -19.55 -10.29
C SER A 50 1.13 -19.06 -9.40
N LYS A 51 0.82 -18.14 -8.50
CA LYS A 51 1.76 -17.65 -7.49
C LYS A 51 1.27 -18.00 -6.11
N LEU A 52 2.16 -18.47 -5.25
CA LEU A 52 1.89 -18.61 -3.82
C LEU A 52 2.58 -17.45 -3.11
N PHE A 53 1.82 -16.68 -2.35
CA PHE A 53 2.34 -15.63 -1.50
C PHE A 53 2.26 -16.05 -0.05
N ILE A 54 3.31 -15.70 0.71
CA ILE A 54 3.32 -15.77 2.17
C ILE A 54 3.29 -14.35 2.69
N THR A 55 2.27 -14.06 3.52
CA THR A 55 2.15 -12.78 4.21
C THR A 55 2.57 -12.98 5.66
N THR A 56 3.44 -12.11 6.16
CA THR A 56 3.85 -12.08 7.56
C THR A 56 3.62 -10.70 8.13
N GLN A 57 2.70 -10.63 9.09
CA GLN A 57 2.38 -9.42 9.82
C GLN A 57 2.91 -9.52 11.23
N ARG A 58 3.52 -8.45 11.72
CA ARG A 58 3.86 -8.29 13.14
C ARG A 58 3.21 -7.04 13.67
N ASP A 59 2.60 -7.15 14.84
CA ASP A 59 2.20 -6.00 15.64
C ASP A 59 2.76 -6.12 17.07
N GLY A 60 4.02 -5.72 17.25
CA GLY A 60 4.74 -5.91 18.52
C GLY A 60 5.20 -7.36 18.69
N ASP A 61 4.69 -8.05 19.72
CA ASP A 61 5.05 -9.44 19.98
C ASP A 61 4.19 -10.44 19.18
N ASP A 62 3.04 -9.99 18.68
CA ASP A 62 2.14 -10.81 17.89
C ASP A 62 2.63 -10.93 16.45
N ILE A 63 2.89 -12.17 16.02
CA ILE A 63 3.25 -12.48 14.63
C ILE A 63 2.17 -13.36 14.04
N GLN A 64 1.60 -12.89 12.94
CA GLN A 64 0.62 -13.62 12.15
C GLN A 64 1.24 -13.99 10.81
N ARG A 65 0.98 -15.23 10.39
CA ARG A 65 1.40 -15.74 9.09
C ARG A 65 0.21 -16.31 8.38
N SER A 66 0.05 -15.91 7.14
CA SER A 66 -0.97 -16.44 6.24
C SER A 66 -0.35 -16.70 4.87
N SER A 67 -1.10 -17.38 4.03
CA SER A 67 -0.70 -17.64 2.66
C SER A 67 -1.93 -17.60 1.77
N TYR A 68 -1.76 -17.13 0.54
CA TYR A 68 -2.79 -17.18 -0.47
C TYR A 68 -2.17 -17.46 -1.84
N SER A 69 -2.98 -18.01 -2.75
CA SER A 69 -2.55 -18.27 -4.11
C SER A 69 -3.31 -17.38 -5.09
N GLU A 70 -2.55 -16.81 -6.01
CA GLU A 70 -3.09 -16.13 -7.18
C GLU A 70 -3.06 -17.06 -8.39
N VAL A 71 -4.12 -17.03 -9.19
CA VAL A 71 -4.13 -17.59 -10.54
C VAL A 71 -4.16 -16.43 -11.53
N ILE A 72 -3.09 -16.36 -12.32
CA ILE A 72 -2.82 -15.30 -13.27
C ILE A 72 -3.05 -15.85 -14.67
N ASN A 73 -3.95 -15.22 -15.41
CA ASN A 73 -4.20 -15.52 -16.82
C ASN A 73 -3.76 -14.34 -17.68
N VAL A 74 -2.95 -14.62 -18.70
CA VAL A 74 -2.38 -13.65 -19.63
C VAL A 74 -3.01 -13.88 -21.00
N ASN A 75 -3.79 -12.91 -21.46
CA ASN A 75 -4.47 -12.97 -22.75
C ASN A 75 -4.17 -11.73 -23.58
N GLY A 76 -3.21 -11.86 -24.51
CA GLY A 76 -2.82 -10.81 -25.43
C GLY A 76 -2.27 -9.59 -24.68
N ASN A 77 -3.06 -8.52 -24.61
CA ASN A 77 -2.70 -7.27 -23.94
C ASN A 77 -3.36 -7.13 -22.57
N ALA A 78 -3.95 -8.18 -22.01
CA ALA A 78 -4.57 -8.14 -20.69
C ALA A 78 -4.05 -9.24 -19.78
N ILE A 79 -4.01 -8.95 -18.48
CA ILE A 79 -3.75 -9.89 -17.40
C ILE A 79 -4.95 -9.84 -16.46
N SER A 80 -5.37 -10.99 -15.98
CA SER A 80 -6.38 -11.08 -14.91
C SER A 80 -5.86 -11.96 -13.78
N THR A 81 -6.03 -11.48 -12.56
CA THR A 81 -5.58 -12.14 -11.33
C THR A 81 -6.79 -12.54 -10.52
N THR A 82 -6.84 -13.80 -10.11
CA THR A 82 -7.91 -14.33 -9.27
C THR A 82 -7.36 -14.95 -8.00
N VAL A 83 -8.06 -14.73 -6.88
CA VAL A 83 -7.79 -15.37 -5.58
C VAL A 83 -9.08 -16.01 -5.12
N ASN A 84 -9.03 -17.30 -4.75
CA ASN A 84 -10.21 -18.08 -4.35
C ASN A 84 -11.39 -17.92 -5.34
N THR A 85 -11.10 -18.00 -6.64
CA THR A 85 -12.03 -17.83 -7.77
C THR A 85 -12.68 -16.44 -7.92
N LYS A 86 -12.39 -15.47 -7.04
CA LYS A 86 -12.79 -14.07 -7.21
C LYS A 86 -11.75 -13.35 -8.07
N LEU A 87 -12.20 -12.63 -9.10
CA LEU A 87 -11.35 -11.69 -9.84
C LEU A 87 -11.03 -10.52 -8.92
N ILE A 88 -9.74 -10.33 -8.62
CA ILE A 88 -9.28 -9.25 -7.75
C ILE A 88 -8.64 -8.12 -8.54
N GLU A 89 -8.01 -8.43 -9.69
CA GLU A 89 -7.31 -7.44 -10.51
C GLU A 89 -7.45 -7.79 -11.99
N LYS A 90 -7.58 -6.75 -12.82
CA LYS A 90 -7.40 -6.82 -14.25
C LYS A 90 -6.47 -5.71 -14.72
N VAL A 91 -5.39 -6.08 -15.40
CA VAL A 91 -4.44 -5.16 -16.03
C VAL A 91 -4.65 -5.18 -17.53
N VAL A 92 -4.69 -4.01 -18.17
CA VAL A 92 -4.79 -3.86 -19.63
C VAL A 92 -3.67 -2.95 -20.12
N PHE A 93 -2.91 -3.45 -21.09
CA PHE A 93 -1.82 -2.73 -21.74
C PHE A 93 -2.29 -2.11 -23.05
N THR A 94 -1.90 -0.86 -23.25
CA THR A 94 -1.96 -0.16 -24.53
C THR A 94 -0.54 0.23 -24.95
N ASP A 95 -0.40 0.93 -26.08
CA ASP A 95 0.90 1.44 -26.50
C ASP A 95 1.44 2.52 -25.55
N THR A 96 0.54 3.27 -24.90
CA THR A 96 0.91 4.42 -24.06
C THR A 96 0.77 4.15 -22.57
N ASN A 97 -0.27 3.42 -22.18
CA ASN A 97 -0.68 3.29 -20.78
C ASN A 97 -0.86 1.84 -20.36
N ILE A 98 -0.74 1.63 -19.06
CA ILE A 98 -1.18 0.44 -18.33
C ILE A 98 -2.37 0.89 -17.48
N THR A 99 -3.48 0.17 -17.58
CA THR A 99 -4.68 0.42 -16.79
C THR A 99 -4.92 -0.78 -15.90
N THR A 100 -5.00 -0.54 -14.59
CA THR A 100 -5.32 -1.54 -13.59
C THR A 100 -6.75 -1.32 -13.11
N THR A 101 -7.50 -2.39 -12.95
CA THR A 101 -8.84 -2.41 -12.38
C THR A 101 -8.86 -3.38 -11.23
N ASP A 102 -9.05 -2.87 -10.02
CA ASP A 102 -9.02 -3.63 -8.79
C ASP A 102 -10.44 -3.78 -8.26
N THR A 103 -10.77 -4.95 -7.72
CA THR A 103 -12.09 -5.27 -7.19
C THR A 103 -11.99 -5.83 -5.78
N GLU A 104 -12.28 -4.99 -4.80
CA GLU A 104 -12.30 -5.34 -3.39
C GLU A 104 -13.65 -4.94 -2.78
N ASP A 105 -14.26 -5.83 -1.99
CA ASP A 105 -15.52 -5.57 -1.28
C ASP A 105 -16.65 -4.92 -2.11
N ASP A 106 -16.78 -5.36 -3.37
CA ASP A 106 -17.75 -4.88 -4.36
C ASP A 106 -17.51 -3.43 -4.84
N GLU A 107 -16.42 -2.80 -4.42
CA GLU A 107 -15.91 -1.56 -5.00
C GLU A 107 -14.95 -1.87 -6.15
N THR A 108 -14.99 -1.02 -7.18
CA THR A 108 -14.11 -1.11 -8.35
C THR A 108 -13.29 0.17 -8.46
N THR A 109 -11.98 0.03 -8.38
CA THR A 109 -11.03 1.13 -8.58
C THR A 109 -10.37 0.98 -9.94
N VAL A 110 -10.23 2.07 -10.69
CA VAL A 110 -9.53 2.07 -11.98
C VAL A 110 -8.42 3.09 -11.93
N ASN A 111 -7.19 2.60 -12.11
CA ASN A 111 -5.99 3.43 -12.16
C ASN A 111 -5.31 3.30 -13.52
N SER A 112 -4.62 4.36 -13.94
CA SER A 112 -3.84 4.32 -15.16
C SER A 112 -2.49 4.99 -14.94
N ILE A 113 -1.45 4.32 -15.42
CA ILE A 113 -0.06 4.77 -15.39
C ILE A 113 0.49 4.74 -16.81
N PHE A 114 1.47 5.57 -17.11
CA PHE A 114 2.18 5.46 -18.38
C PHE A 114 2.97 4.15 -18.44
N ARG A 115 3.02 3.55 -19.63
CA ARG A 115 3.74 2.32 -19.88
C ARG A 115 5.25 2.53 -19.85
N ASN A 116 5.72 3.62 -20.44
CA ASN A 116 7.14 3.94 -20.51
C ASN A 116 7.47 4.93 -19.41
N ILE A 117 8.35 4.53 -18.49
CA ILE A 117 8.66 5.24 -17.24
C ILE A 117 10.18 5.36 -17.06
N ASP A 118 10.63 6.34 -16.30
CA ASP A 118 12.02 6.51 -15.88
C ASP A 118 12.19 6.39 -14.36
N LEU A 119 13.44 6.20 -13.92
CA LEU A 119 13.75 6.27 -12.49
C LEU A 119 13.42 7.68 -11.96
N GLY A 120 12.71 7.74 -10.84
CA GLY A 120 12.23 8.97 -10.24
C GLY A 120 10.86 9.42 -10.75
N ASP A 121 10.26 8.73 -11.73
CA ASP A 121 8.89 9.03 -12.14
C ASP A 121 7.88 8.66 -11.06
N THR A 122 6.95 9.57 -10.81
CA THR A 122 5.73 9.26 -10.07
C THR A 122 4.85 8.35 -10.93
N LEU A 123 4.58 7.15 -10.42
CA LEU A 123 3.71 6.18 -11.07
C LEU A 123 2.24 6.55 -10.85
N PHE A 124 1.88 6.88 -9.60
CA PHE A 124 0.56 7.40 -9.28
C PHE A 124 0.60 8.24 -8.00
N THR A 125 -0.43 9.07 -7.86
CA THR A 125 -0.72 9.83 -6.65
C THR A 125 -2.20 9.72 -6.34
N GLN A 126 -2.53 9.45 -5.09
CA GLN A 126 -3.90 9.30 -4.63
C GLN A 126 -4.11 10.02 -3.31
N LYS A 127 -5.18 10.81 -3.26
CA LYS A 127 -5.61 11.46 -2.03
C LYS A 127 -6.71 10.62 -1.39
N GLN A 128 -6.55 10.29 -0.12
CA GLN A 128 -7.58 9.65 0.69
C GLN A 128 -8.00 10.61 1.80
N GLU A 129 -9.30 10.80 1.93
CA GLU A 129 -9.89 11.53 3.04
C GLU A 129 -10.99 10.67 3.65
N SER A 130 -10.99 10.58 4.97
CA SER A 130 -12.06 9.91 5.71
C SER A 130 -12.43 10.71 6.95
N THR A 131 -13.70 10.61 7.31
CA THR A 131 -14.23 11.19 8.54
C THR A 131 -15.03 10.11 9.24
N GLU A 132 -14.61 9.77 10.46
CA GLU A 132 -15.33 8.87 11.34
C GLU A 132 -15.83 9.66 12.54
N SER A 133 -17.07 9.43 12.95
CA SER A 133 -17.65 10.08 14.13
C SER A 133 -18.26 9.05 15.06
N ASN A 134 -18.00 9.20 16.36
CA ASN A 134 -18.54 8.34 17.39
C ASN A 134 -18.92 9.16 18.64
N ASP A 135 -19.23 8.47 19.73
CA ASP A 135 -19.64 9.11 20.98
C ASP A 135 -18.54 9.96 21.61
N LEU A 136 -17.26 9.68 21.34
CA LEU A 136 -16.10 10.40 21.88
C LEU A 136 -15.79 11.69 21.09
N GLY A 137 -16.09 11.71 19.79
CA GLY A 137 -15.75 12.83 18.93
C GLY A 137 -15.67 12.44 17.46
N THR A 138 -14.87 13.19 16.71
CA THR A 138 -14.64 12.99 15.29
C THR A 138 -13.16 12.74 15.02
N ILE A 139 -12.88 11.81 14.10
CA ILE A 139 -11.55 11.52 13.58
C ILE A 139 -11.58 11.89 12.10
N ASN A 140 -10.72 12.81 11.70
CA ASN A 140 -10.53 13.16 10.30
C ASN A 140 -9.15 12.73 9.85
N THR A 141 -9.08 11.92 8.80
CA THR A 141 -7.84 11.46 8.20
C THR A 141 -7.71 12.06 6.81
N SER A 142 -6.55 12.64 6.50
CA SER A 142 -6.21 13.12 5.16
C SER A 142 -4.81 12.63 4.82
N LEU A 143 -4.71 11.78 3.81
CA LEU A 143 -3.47 11.14 3.36
C LEU A 143 -3.28 11.38 1.87
N ASN A 144 -2.04 11.62 1.48
CA ASN A 144 -1.59 11.63 0.10
C ASN A 144 -0.62 10.48 -0.10
N TYR A 145 -1.03 9.51 -0.90
CA TYR A 145 -0.25 8.35 -1.32
C TYR A 145 0.48 8.70 -2.60
N THR A 146 1.79 8.48 -2.65
CA THR A 146 2.59 8.72 -3.86
C THR A 146 3.55 7.55 -4.03
N CYS A 147 3.51 6.91 -5.20
CA CYS A 147 4.43 5.84 -5.55
C CYS A 147 5.37 6.27 -6.66
N ILE A 148 6.67 6.07 -6.46
CA ILE A 148 7.74 6.47 -7.37
C ILE A 148 8.57 5.25 -7.74
N LEU A 149 8.96 5.15 -9.01
CA LEU A 149 9.96 4.17 -9.42
C LEU A 149 11.33 4.58 -8.86
N LYS A 150 11.76 3.91 -7.78
CA LYS A 150 12.93 4.33 -7.00
C LYS A 150 14.24 3.91 -7.66
N SER A 151 14.35 2.64 -8.04
CA SER A 151 15.59 2.06 -8.54
C SER A 151 15.33 0.81 -9.39
N LYS A 152 16.33 0.47 -10.22
CA LYS A 152 16.52 -0.90 -10.71
C LYS A 152 17.52 -1.61 -9.82
N GLU A 153 17.25 -2.87 -9.50
CA GLU A 153 18.10 -3.68 -8.64
C GLU A 153 18.39 -5.02 -9.31
N GLU A 154 19.59 -5.56 -9.10
CA GLU A 154 19.97 -6.89 -9.59
C GLU A 154 19.62 -8.00 -8.58
N LYS A 155 19.37 -7.61 -7.33
CA LYS A 155 19.15 -8.52 -6.21
C LYS A 155 18.35 -7.83 -5.10
N PHE A 156 17.33 -8.51 -4.59
CA PHE A 156 16.61 -8.16 -3.37
C PHE A 156 16.66 -9.34 -2.39
N GLU A 157 16.96 -9.07 -1.12
CA GLU A 157 17.07 -10.08 -0.07
C GLU A 157 16.48 -9.55 1.25
N LYS A 158 15.58 -10.34 1.86
CA LYS A 158 15.04 -10.07 3.20
C LYS A 158 14.77 -11.41 3.90
N GLY A 159 15.54 -11.70 4.95
CA GLY A 159 15.50 -13.00 5.61
C GLY A 159 15.93 -14.11 4.65
N ASP A 160 15.15 -15.19 4.57
CA ASP A 160 15.42 -16.33 3.68
C ASP A 160 14.92 -16.10 2.23
N ASN A 161 14.24 -14.98 1.95
CA ASN A 161 13.71 -14.67 0.62
C ASN A 161 14.76 -13.95 -0.21
N LEU A 162 15.12 -14.54 -1.34
CA LEU A 162 16.11 -14.03 -2.27
C LEU A 162 15.56 -14.01 -3.69
N TYR A 163 15.58 -12.83 -4.31
CA TYR A 163 15.22 -12.64 -5.72
C TYR A 163 16.40 -11.98 -6.44
N SER A 164 16.78 -12.56 -7.57
CA SER A 164 17.88 -12.07 -8.41
C SER A 164 17.42 -11.85 -9.84
N GLY A 165 18.13 -10.99 -10.57
CA GLY A 165 17.84 -10.59 -11.94
C GLY A 165 17.35 -9.14 -12.02
N ASP A 166 16.70 -8.78 -13.12
CA ASP A 166 16.20 -7.42 -13.36
C ASP A 166 14.93 -7.15 -12.51
N LEU A 167 15.10 -6.35 -11.46
CA LEU A 167 14.06 -5.95 -10.52
C LEU A 167 13.81 -4.44 -10.59
N LEU A 168 12.55 -4.03 -10.49
CA LEU A 168 12.18 -2.67 -10.15
C LEU A 168 11.84 -2.59 -8.66
N LYS A 169 12.34 -1.56 -8.00
CA LYS A 169 11.93 -1.16 -6.66
C LYS A 169 11.09 0.11 -6.76
N ILE A 170 9.87 0.03 -6.26
CA ILE A 170 8.91 1.12 -6.19
C ILE A 170 8.78 1.51 -4.73
N GLU A 171 8.94 2.80 -4.43
CA GLU A 171 8.75 3.37 -3.09
C GLU A 171 7.39 4.05 -3.06
N CYS A 172 6.55 3.68 -2.10
CA CYS A 172 5.23 4.23 -1.90
C CYS A 172 5.18 4.92 -0.54
N VAL A 173 4.88 6.22 -0.54
CA VAL A 173 4.80 7.03 0.67
C VAL A 173 3.36 7.51 0.87
N ALA A 174 2.79 7.20 2.03
CA ALA A 174 1.55 7.79 2.52
C ALA A 174 1.90 8.87 3.54
N GLN A 175 1.61 10.13 3.21
CA GLN A 175 1.88 11.26 4.10
C GLN A 175 0.65 12.11 4.33
N GLY A 176 0.47 12.59 5.55
CA GLY A 176 -0.66 13.46 5.87
C GLY A 176 -0.88 13.59 7.36
N ASN A 177 -2.14 13.76 7.76
CA ASN A 177 -2.50 13.98 9.15
C ASN A 177 -3.77 13.23 9.56
N VAL A 178 -3.83 12.90 10.86
CA VAL A 178 -5.05 12.51 11.55
C VAL A 178 -5.37 13.58 12.59
N ILE A 179 -6.60 14.08 12.56
CA ILE A 179 -7.09 15.08 13.49
C ILE A 179 -8.15 14.41 14.36
N TYR A 180 -7.84 14.28 15.64
CA TYR A 180 -8.81 13.87 16.66
C TYR A 180 -9.43 15.13 17.26
N ASP A 181 -10.74 15.27 17.07
CA ASP A 181 -11.56 16.32 17.69
C ASP A 181 -12.49 15.68 18.72
N ILE A 182 -12.01 15.64 19.96
CA ILE A 182 -12.70 15.00 21.08
C ILE A 182 -13.66 16.00 21.71
N LYS A 183 -14.89 15.56 22.00
CA LYS A 183 -15.92 16.42 22.60
C LYS A 183 -15.43 17.05 23.90
N GLN A 184 -15.70 18.34 24.08
CA GLN A 184 -15.29 19.09 25.27
C GLN A 184 -15.71 18.44 26.59
N THR A 185 -16.90 17.84 26.65
CA THR A 185 -17.38 17.14 27.86
C THR A 185 -16.53 15.94 28.26
N ILE A 186 -15.88 15.27 27.30
CA ILE A 186 -14.94 14.17 27.55
C ILE A 186 -13.59 14.73 28.01
N LEU A 187 -13.13 15.82 27.40
CA LEU A 187 -11.90 16.52 27.79
C LEU A 187 -12.00 17.10 29.21
N ASP A 188 -13.14 17.72 29.55
CA ASP A 188 -13.42 18.28 30.88
C ASP A 188 -13.44 17.20 31.97
N ALA A 189 -13.82 15.97 31.62
CA ALA A 189 -13.74 14.80 32.50
C ALA A 189 -12.31 14.27 32.66
N GLY A 190 -11.31 14.88 32.00
CA GLY A 190 -9.91 14.47 32.01
C GLY A 190 -9.62 13.21 31.19
N ALA A 191 -10.58 12.74 30.37
CA ALA A 191 -10.42 11.56 29.55
C ALA A 191 -9.87 11.91 28.16
N ALA A 192 -8.92 11.11 27.66
CA ALA A 192 -8.37 11.17 26.31
C ALA A 192 -7.81 12.56 25.87
N THR A 193 -7.43 13.40 26.84
CA THR A 193 -6.92 14.76 26.58
C THR A 193 -5.63 14.78 25.77
N ASP A 194 -4.85 13.71 25.84
CA ASP A 194 -3.60 13.52 25.11
C ASP A 194 -3.78 12.97 23.69
N LEU A 195 -5.00 12.55 23.33
CA LEU A 195 -5.33 12.11 21.98
C LEU A 195 -5.80 13.29 21.10
N ASN A 196 -6.40 14.31 21.71
CA ASN A 196 -6.96 15.46 21.00
C ASN A 196 -5.89 16.26 20.25
N GLY A 197 -6.19 16.67 19.03
CA GLY A 197 -5.30 17.47 18.19
C GLY A 197 -4.89 16.79 16.89
N THR A 198 -3.88 17.36 16.24
CA THR A 198 -3.37 16.93 14.93
C THR A 198 -2.10 16.11 15.10
N HIS A 199 -2.07 14.96 14.44
CA HIS A 199 -0.92 14.06 14.43
C HIS A 199 -0.52 13.77 12.98
N THR A 200 0.77 13.79 12.70
CA THR A 200 1.30 13.55 11.36
C THR A 200 1.53 12.07 11.13
N ILE A 201 1.15 11.61 9.94
CA ILE A 201 1.44 10.26 9.43
C ILE A 201 2.50 10.37 8.34
N TYR A 202 3.47 9.46 8.38
CA TYR A 202 4.42 9.21 7.31
C TYR A 202 4.74 7.72 7.28
N ASP A 203 4.17 7.00 6.32
CA ASP A 203 4.27 5.55 6.15
C ASP A 203 4.94 5.28 4.80
N THR A 204 5.98 4.46 4.79
CA THR A 204 6.76 4.10 3.60
C THR A 204 6.80 2.60 3.40
N SER A 205 6.28 2.18 2.25
CA SER A 205 6.35 0.80 1.78
C SER A 205 7.15 0.67 0.49
N TYR A 206 7.61 -0.55 0.21
CA TYR A 206 8.37 -0.89 -0.99
C TYR A 206 7.78 -2.07 -1.71
N ILE A 207 7.67 -1.96 -3.04
CA ILE A 207 7.24 -3.03 -3.92
C ILE A 207 8.40 -3.43 -4.82
N TYR A 208 8.60 -4.73 -4.97
CA TYR A 208 9.60 -5.31 -5.84
C TYR A 208 8.91 -6.09 -6.97
N LEU A 209 9.11 -5.64 -8.20
CA LEU A 209 8.64 -6.34 -9.40
C LEU A 209 9.83 -6.96 -10.12
N LYS A 210 9.72 -8.24 -10.48
CA LYS A 210 10.72 -8.92 -11.30
C LYS A 210 10.27 -8.97 -12.75
N LYS A 211 11.18 -8.67 -13.67
CA LYS A 211 10.96 -8.77 -15.11
C LYS A 211 10.36 -10.13 -15.48
N GLU A 212 9.33 -10.08 -16.33
CA GLU A 212 8.52 -11.21 -16.84
C GLU A 212 7.71 -11.99 -15.80
N LEU A 213 7.86 -11.66 -14.52
CA LEU A 213 7.23 -12.37 -13.42
C LEU A 213 6.18 -11.52 -12.70
N GLY A 214 6.33 -10.20 -12.63
CA GLY A 214 5.46 -9.37 -11.79
C GLY A 214 5.96 -9.21 -10.38
N LEU A 215 5.03 -8.93 -9.46
CA LEU A 215 5.30 -8.81 -8.04
C LEU A 215 6.03 -10.02 -7.48
N VAL A 216 7.08 -9.75 -6.71
CA VAL A 216 7.81 -10.77 -5.95
C VAL A 216 7.88 -10.46 -4.45
N ALA A 217 7.80 -9.18 -4.07
CA ALA A 217 7.73 -8.82 -2.67
C ALA A 217 7.05 -7.47 -2.43
N PHE A 218 6.37 -7.36 -1.30
CA PHE A 218 5.94 -6.12 -0.67
C PHE A 218 6.56 -6.05 0.71
N ILE A 219 7.12 -4.89 1.06
CA ILE A 219 7.78 -4.64 2.34
C ILE A 219 7.22 -3.37 2.94
N ASN A 220 6.52 -3.51 4.06
CA ASN A 220 6.16 -2.39 4.91
C ASN A 220 6.76 -2.55 6.31
N ASP A 221 7.59 -1.60 6.71
CA ASP A 221 8.35 -1.60 7.97
C ASP A 221 7.92 -0.37 8.80
N ASP A 222 6.78 -0.50 9.48
CA ASP A 222 6.13 0.59 10.21
C ASP A 222 6.82 0.90 11.55
N CYS A 223 7.04 2.20 11.78
CA CYS A 223 7.40 2.73 13.07
C CYS A 223 6.23 3.42 13.76
N ILE A 224 5.70 2.80 14.81
CA ILE A 224 4.68 3.44 15.66
C ILE A 224 5.39 4.36 16.65
N THR A 225 4.92 5.61 16.73
CA THR A 225 5.50 6.65 17.60
C THR A 225 4.60 7.03 18.79
N ASN A 226 3.35 6.56 18.81
CA ASN A 226 2.40 6.83 19.88
C ASN A 226 1.68 5.55 20.36
N ALA A 227 1.87 5.18 21.63
CA ALA A 227 1.41 3.89 22.17
C ALA A 227 -0.11 3.82 22.28
N LYS A 228 -0.76 4.97 22.36
CA LYS A 228 -2.21 5.10 22.49
C LYS A 228 -2.91 5.25 21.13
N LEU A 229 -2.14 5.59 20.09
CA LEU A 229 -2.60 5.71 18.71
C LEU A 229 -1.79 4.74 17.83
N PRO A 230 -2.07 3.42 17.90
CA PRO A 230 -1.25 2.40 17.23
C PRO A 230 -1.28 2.49 15.70
N PHE A 231 -2.15 3.32 15.13
CA PHE A 231 -2.23 3.60 13.70
C PHE A 231 -1.39 4.83 13.27
N LEU A 232 -0.77 5.52 14.23
CA LEU A 232 0.10 6.67 13.96
C LEU A 232 1.52 6.21 13.59
N ILE A 233 1.68 5.92 12.30
CA ILE A 233 2.94 5.50 11.69
C ILE A 233 3.78 6.73 11.32
N ASN A 234 5.06 6.70 11.65
CA ASN A 234 6.03 7.70 11.23
C ASN A 234 7.41 7.06 11.00
N ASP A 235 7.65 6.62 9.77
CA ASP A 235 8.88 5.94 9.38
C ASP A 235 10.08 6.89 9.20
N ASN A 236 9.82 8.20 9.18
CA ASN A 236 10.85 9.23 9.29
C ASN A 236 11.31 9.45 10.74
N ALA A 237 10.65 8.85 11.72
CA ALA A 237 11.06 8.97 13.11
C ALA A 237 12.42 8.30 13.35
N LYS A 238 13.23 8.89 14.24
CA LYS A 238 14.45 8.24 14.70
C LYS A 238 14.10 6.93 15.40
N THR A 239 14.97 5.92 15.32
CA THR A 239 14.77 4.62 15.98
C THR A 239 14.45 4.75 17.48
N THR A 240 15.00 5.75 18.17
CA THR A 240 14.72 6.01 19.60
C THR A 240 13.31 6.55 19.89
N ALA A 241 12.63 7.10 18.88
CA ALA A 241 11.23 7.52 18.95
C ALA A 241 10.27 6.39 18.53
N CYS A 242 10.81 5.28 18.01
CA CYS A 242 10.04 4.10 17.65
C CYS A 242 9.72 3.29 18.88
N ILE A 243 8.47 3.36 19.33
CA ILE A 243 8.03 2.69 20.55
C ILE A 243 7.58 1.25 20.27
N LYS A 244 7.16 0.96 19.04
CA LYS A 244 6.69 -0.35 18.62
C LYS A 244 6.97 -0.51 17.12
N GLN A 245 7.60 -1.62 16.76
CA GLN A 245 7.74 -2.02 15.37
C GLN A 245 6.51 -2.80 14.96
N LYS A 246 5.95 -2.42 13.83
CA LYS A 246 4.94 -3.16 13.10
C LYS A 246 5.50 -3.42 11.71
N TYR A 247 5.19 -4.56 11.12
CA TYR A 247 5.57 -4.80 9.74
C TYR A 247 4.53 -5.65 9.05
N ASP A 248 4.44 -5.47 7.74
CA ASP A 248 3.68 -6.31 6.84
C ASP A 248 4.55 -6.65 5.64
N TYR A 249 4.90 -7.92 5.52
CA TYR A 249 5.70 -8.41 4.42
C TYR A 249 4.89 -9.42 3.62
N GLU A 250 5.06 -9.34 2.31
CA GLU A 250 4.54 -10.33 1.39
C GLU A 250 5.67 -10.82 0.48
N PHE A 251 5.76 -12.13 0.29
CA PHE A 251 6.78 -12.75 -0.53
C PHE A 251 6.18 -13.81 -1.45
N TYR A 252 6.51 -13.72 -2.75
CA TYR A 252 6.24 -14.78 -3.71
C TYR A 252 7.17 -15.97 -3.47
N ILE A 253 6.62 -17.17 -3.37
CA ILE A 253 7.39 -18.41 -3.27
C ILE A 253 7.46 -19.07 -4.67
N PRO A 254 8.64 -19.09 -5.32
CA PRO A 254 8.83 -19.64 -6.66
C PRO A 254 8.65 -21.16 -6.78
#